data_AF-A0A1Y6L9Y1-F1
#
_entry.id   AF-A0A1Y6L9Y1-F1
#
_cell.length_a   1.000
_cell.length_b   1.000
_cell.length_c   1.000
_cell.angle_alpha   90.00
_cell.angle_beta   90.00
_cell.angle_gamma   90.00
#
_symmetry.space_group_name_H-M   'P 1'
#
loop_
_entity.id
_entity.type
_entity.pdbx_description
1 polymer ?
#
loop_
_entity_poly.entity_id
_entity_poly.type
_entity_poly.pdbx_seq_one_letter_code
_entity_poly.pdbx_strand_id
1 'polypeptide(L)'
;MVTYVWTTRAQDVCALGNEKIYDDVPLIYHKEHFRRAGFHDPRHAINTAYEGIPDDSNEAAWSHLLDAGVVTISPMENARLDHTSAPTRHDKSKFIVELEVFHQLHCLKWIRDRFWETELAALDSSVLAQFPQRRNHTDHCIDYLRQAIMCGSDLTPITFEWISEINGYIAHHSTQHVCRDFGAIYEWAKRRDDSGLQAGGNHMNVELQQHEKWD
;
A
#
# COMPACT_ATOMS: atom_id res chain seq x y z
N MET A 1 1.36 -10.89 29.08
CA MET A 1 1.12 -9.49 29.50
C MET A 1 1.26 -8.64 28.25
N VAL A 2 0.20 -7.91 27.85
CA VAL A 2 0.29 -6.96 26.73
C VAL A 2 0.83 -5.66 27.31
N THR A 3 2.03 -5.27 26.89
CA THR A 3 2.67 -4.02 27.31
C THR A 3 2.14 -2.91 26.43
N TYR A 4 1.26 -2.07 26.95
CA TYR A 4 0.79 -0.88 26.24
C TYR A 4 1.82 0.24 26.41
N VAL A 5 2.43 0.67 25.30
CA VAL A 5 3.26 1.88 25.28
C VAL A 5 2.36 3.06 24.96
N TRP A 6 2.11 3.91 25.96
CA TRP A 6 1.42 5.17 25.78
C TRP A 6 2.45 6.24 25.40
N THR A 7 2.41 6.74 24.17
CA THR A 7 3.14 7.96 23.80
C THR A 7 2.20 9.15 23.94
N THR A 8 2.39 9.92 25.02
CA THR A 8 1.71 11.20 25.19
C THR A 8 2.27 12.22 24.20
N ARG A 9 1.38 13.00 23.58
CA ARG A 9 1.68 14.16 22.73
C ARG A 9 2.76 15.07 23.34
N ALA A 10 4.01 14.87 22.94
CA ALA A 10 5.07 15.88 22.93
C ALA A 10 6.24 15.38 22.05
N GLN A 11 6.32 15.93 20.83
CA GLN A 11 7.50 16.06 19.95
C GLN A 11 8.41 14.86 19.61
N ASP A 12 8.17 13.65 20.09
CA ASP A 12 8.87 12.47 19.58
C ASP A 12 8.02 11.81 18.49
N VAL A 13 8.57 11.74 17.29
CA VAL A 13 7.87 11.19 16.13
C VAL A 13 7.50 9.73 16.42
N CYS A 14 6.22 9.39 16.27
CA CYS A 14 5.72 8.02 16.41
C CYS A 14 6.27 7.14 15.27
N ALA A 15 7.49 6.64 15.44
CA ALA A 15 8.00 5.51 14.69
C ALA A 15 7.21 4.25 15.08
N LEU A 16 6.84 3.42 14.11
CA LEU A 16 6.17 2.14 14.34
C LEU A 16 7.16 1.06 14.84
N GLY A 17 8.35 1.42 15.28
CA GLY A 17 9.31 0.53 15.93
C GLY A 17 10.16 -0.29 14.95
N ASN A 18 9.60 -0.69 13.81
CA ASN A 18 10.29 -1.48 12.78
C ASN A 18 11.44 -0.72 12.11
N GLU A 19 11.45 0.61 12.23
CA GLU A 19 12.51 1.45 11.72
C GLU A 19 13.82 1.31 12.51
N LYS A 20 13.78 0.76 13.74
CA LYS A 20 14.97 0.51 14.57
C LYS A 20 15.85 -0.63 14.05
N ILE A 21 15.38 -1.36 13.03
CA ILE A 21 16.12 -2.48 12.45
C ILE A 21 17.34 -1.96 11.68
N TYR A 22 17.19 -0.87 10.94
CA TYR A 22 18.19 -0.36 10.00
C TYR A 22 19.06 0.72 10.63
N ASP A 23 20.37 0.66 10.40
CA ASP A 23 21.32 1.62 10.97
C ASP A 23 21.32 2.98 10.25
N ASP A 24 20.97 2.99 8.96
CA ASP A 24 21.11 4.13 8.06
C ASP A 24 19.81 4.56 7.38
N VAL A 25 18.65 4.03 7.80
CA VAL A 25 17.38 4.39 7.16
C VAL A 25 17.06 5.88 7.35
N PRO A 26 16.84 6.64 6.26
CA PRO A 26 16.59 8.07 6.35
C PRO A 26 15.13 8.35 6.72
N LEU A 27 14.82 8.39 8.03
CA LEU A 27 13.49 8.75 8.53
C LEU A 27 13.24 10.26 8.45
N ILE A 28 12.93 10.74 7.25
CA ILE A 28 12.62 12.15 6.98
C ILE A 28 11.11 12.31 6.79
N TYR A 29 10.49 13.11 7.66
CA TYR A 29 9.06 13.37 7.63
C TYR A 29 8.77 14.69 6.92
N HIS A 30 7.83 14.66 5.97
CA HIS A 30 7.31 15.85 5.31
C HIS A 30 5.78 15.81 5.28
N LYS A 31 5.16 16.98 5.08
CA LYS A 31 3.73 17.06 4.82
C LYS A 31 3.51 16.88 3.34
N GLU A 32 2.72 15.89 2.97
CA GLU A 32 2.31 15.64 1.60
C GLU A 32 0.80 15.89 1.47
N HIS A 33 0.39 16.54 0.39
CA HIS A 33 -1.03 16.65 0.05
C HIS A 33 -1.37 15.62 -1.01
N PHE A 34 -2.28 14.70 -0.69
CA PHE A 34 -2.65 13.66 -1.65
C PHE A 34 -3.31 14.27 -2.88
N ARG A 35 -2.84 13.86 -4.05
CA ARG A 35 -3.44 14.16 -5.33
C ARG A 35 -4.83 13.55 -5.39
N ARG A 36 -5.78 14.33 -5.90
CA ARG A 36 -7.16 13.90 -6.08
C ARG A 36 -7.30 13.07 -7.37
N ALA A 37 -6.90 11.80 -7.27
CA ALA A 37 -7.09 10.77 -8.29
C ALA A 37 -8.58 10.57 -8.64
N GLY A 38 -8.92 10.28 -9.89
CA GLY A 38 -10.20 9.73 -10.40
C GLY A 38 -11.50 10.51 -10.15
N PHE A 39 -11.53 11.50 -9.26
CA PHE A 39 -12.66 12.42 -9.08
C PHE A 39 -12.53 13.61 -10.04
N HIS A 40 -12.48 13.29 -11.33
CA HIS A 40 -12.20 14.17 -12.45
C HIS A 40 -13.36 15.12 -12.77
N ASP A 41 -13.61 16.13 -11.94
CA ASP A 41 -14.56 17.18 -12.32
C ASP A 41 -14.01 18.03 -13.49
N PRO A 42 -14.82 18.86 -14.17
CA PRO A 42 -14.39 19.67 -15.32
C PRO A 42 -13.16 20.56 -15.08
N ARG A 43 -12.75 20.77 -13.82
CA ARG A 43 -11.57 21.55 -13.41
C ARG A 43 -10.33 20.67 -13.18
N HIS A 44 -10.48 19.36 -13.07
CA HIS A 44 -9.41 18.39 -12.74
C HIS A 44 -9.51 17.10 -13.57
N ALA A 45 -9.70 17.24 -14.88
CA ALA A 45 -9.92 16.13 -15.81
C ALA A 45 -8.65 15.35 -16.23
N ILE A 46 -7.54 15.48 -15.50
CA ILE A 46 -6.26 14.89 -15.90
C ILE A 46 -5.91 13.78 -14.92
N ASN A 47 -5.80 12.56 -15.44
CA ASN A 47 -5.24 11.41 -14.73
C ASN A 47 -3.87 11.75 -14.14
N THR A 48 -3.60 11.27 -12.94
CA THR A 48 -2.21 11.18 -12.48
C THR A 48 -1.43 10.18 -13.34
N ALA A 49 -0.10 10.18 -13.21
CA ALA A 49 0.77 9.24 -13.91
C ALA A 49 0.54 7.76 -13.56
N TYR A 50 -0.32 7.46 -12.57
CA TYR A 50 -0.59 6.11 -12.09
C TYR A 50 -1.98 5.57 -12.46
N GLU A 51 -2.78 6.39 -13.15
CA GLU A 51 -4.18 6.11 -13.50
C GLU A 51 -4.38 5.89 -14.99
N GLY A 52 -5.56 5.38 -15.35
CA GLY A 52 -5.96 5.13 -16.72
C GLY A 52 -5.54 3.76 -17.25
N ILE A 53 -6.01 3.50 -18.48
CA ILE A 53 -5.69 2.29 -19.24
C ILE A 53 -4.15 2.15 -19.29
N PRO A 54 -3.58 0.96 -19.06
CA PRO A 54 -2.15 0.73 -19.18
C PRO A 54 -1.57 1.27 -20.50
N ASP A 55 -0.56 2.11 -20.38
CA ASP A 55 0.22 2.68 -21.47
C ASP A 55 1.71 2.77 -21.08
N ASP A 56 2.58 3.10 -22.02
CA ASP A 56 4.02 3.14 -21.77
C ASP A 56 4.40 4.13 -20.64
N SER A 57 3.65 5.21 -20.47
CA SER A 57 3.94 6.25 -19.48
C SER A 57 3.56 5.78 -18.07
N ASN A 58 2.35 5.25 -17.89
CA ASN A 58 1.90 4.81 -16.57
C ASN A 58 2.55 3.48 -16.16
N GLU A 59 2.89 2.59 -17.10
CA GLU A 59 3.68 1.41 -16.78
C GLU A 59 5.11 1.77 -16.35
N ALA A 60 5.73 2.77 -16.97
CA ALA A 60 7.02 3.28 -16.52
C ALA A 60 6.94 3.87 -15.11
N ALA A 61 5.90 4.63 -14.80
CA ALA A 61 5.69 5.20 -13.47
C ALA A 61 5.51 4.10 -12.40
N TRP A 62 4.68 3.08 -12.68
CA TRP A 62 4.50 1.94 -11.78
C TRP A 62 5.77 1.10 -11.63
N SER A 63 6.53 0.88 -12.72
CA SER A 63 7.79 0.13 -12.69
C SER A 63 8.83 0.82 -11.82
N HIS A 64 8.92 2.15 -11.89
CA HIS A 64 9.82 2.94 -11.04
C HIS A 64 9.49 2.84 -9.55
N LEU A 65 8.24 2.52 -9.16
CA LEU A 65 7.93 2.31 -7.74
C LEU A 65 8.44 0.97 -7.20
N LEU A 66 8.70 0.02 -8.10
CA LEU A 66 9.07 -1.36 -7.77
C LEU A 66 10.51 -1.68 -8.18
N ASP A 67 11.26 -0.69 -8.65
CA ASP A 67 12.67 -0.86 -9.05
C ASP A 67 13.58 -1.09 -7.83
N ALA A 68 13.19 -0.53 -6.68
CA ALA A 68 13.65 -0.91 -5.37
C ALA A 68 13.06 -2.29 -5.01
N GLY A 69 13.76 -3.33 -5.45
CA GLY A 69 13.42 -4.72 -5.16
C GLY A 69 13.94 -5.18 -3.80
N VAL A 70 14.40 -6.43 -3.76
CA VAL A 70 15.03 -7.03 -2.57
C VAL A 70 16.35 -6.32 -2.25
N VAL A 71 16.46 -5.79 -1.03
CA VAL A 71 17.64 -5.07 -0.54
C VAL A 71 18.54 -5.98 0.30
N THR A 72 19.77 -5.53 0.55
CA THR A 72 20.68 -6.22 1.47
C THR A 72 20.84 -5.49 2.79
N ILE A 73 20.86 -6.23 3.89
CA ILE A 73 21.17 -5.74 5.23
C ILE A 73 22.46 -6.38 5.77
N SER A 74 23.07 -5.70 6.73
CA SER A 74 24.27 -6.16 7.42
C SER A 74 23.98 -7.32 8.39
N PRO A 75 25.01 -8.05 8.86
CA PRO A 75 24.83 -9.07 9.88
C PRO A 75 24.27 -8.51 11.20
N MET A 76 24.57 -7.26 11.52
CA MET A 76 24.15 -6.62 12.77
C MET A 76 22.67 -6.25 12.72
N GLU A 77 22.18 -5.75 11.59
CA GLU A 77 20.75 -5.50 11.36
C GLU A 77 19.96 -6.81 11.30
N ASN A 78 20.50 -7.83 10.62
CA ASN A 78 19.89 -9.16 10.57
C ASN A 78 19.74 -9.81 11.96
N ALA A 79 20.65 -9.52 12.89
CA ALA A 79 20.57 -9.99 14.27
C ALA A 79 19.47 -9.30 15.10
N ARG A 80 18.88 -8.20 14.61
CA ARG A 80 17.75 -7.50 15.26
C ARG A 80 16.38 -8.02 14.81
N LEU A 81 16.34 -8.88 13.79
CA LEU A 81 15.11 -9.48 13.30
C LEU A 81 14.59 -10.54 14.28
N ASP A 82 13.28 -10.73 14.34
CA ASP A 82 12.66 -11.83 15.09
C ASP A 82 13.12 -13.20 14.54
N HIS A 83 13.30 -13.28 13.23
CA HIS A 83 13.87 -14.42 12.52
C HIS A 83 14.96 -13.94 11.55
N THR A 84 16.11 -14.63 11.56
CA THR A 84 17.21 -14.31 10.64
C THR A 84 16.79 -14.55 9.20
N SER A 85 17.19 -13.66 8.30
CA SER A 85 17.02 -13.88 6.87
C SER A 85 18.18 -14.68 6.27
N ALA A 86 18.01 -15.18 5.04
CA ALA A 86 19.03 -15.87 4.29
C ALA A 86 20.12 -14.91 3.79
N PRO A 87 21.39 -15.36 3.73
CA PRO A 87 22.45 -14.59 3.11
C PRO A 87 22.28 -14.56 1.59
N THR A 88 22.89 -13.56 0.93
CA THR A 88 22.96 -13.53 -0.54
C THR A 88 23.71 -14.77 -1.07
N ARG A 89 23.53 -15.07 -2.36
CA ARG A 89 24.18 -16.23 -2.99
C ARG A 89 25.70 -16.04 -3.12
N HIS A 90 26.14 -14.82 -3.41
CA HIS A 90 27.52 -14.50 -3.77
C HIS A 90 28.34 -13.91 -2.61
N ASP A 91 27.67 -13.26 -1.65
CA ASP A 91 28.30 -12.62 -0.50
C ASP A 91 27.58 -13.03 0.79
N LYS A 92 28.19 -13.96 1.53
CA LYS A 92 27.62 -14.47 2.79
C LYS A 92 27.70 -13.49 3.96
N SER A 93 28.33 -12.33 3.77
CA SER A 93 28.32 -11.24 4.76
C SER A 93 27.10 -10.32 4.64
N LYS A 94 26.27 -10.51 3.61
CA LYS A 94 25.05 -9.73 3.36
C LYS A 94 23.83 -10.62 3.42
N PHE A 95 22.76 -10.12 4.01
CA PHE A 95 21.46 -10.80 4.14
C PHE A 95 20.42 -10.10 3.29
N ILE A 96 19.46 -10.82 2.75
CA ILE A 96 18.44 -10.23 1.86
C ILE A 96 17.13 -10.00 2.58
N VAL A 97 16.46 -8.88 2.34
CA VAL A 97 15.09 -8.61 2.81
C VAL A 97 14.34 -7.81 1.77
N GLU A 98 13.02 -7.90 1.77
CA GLU A 98 12.13 -7.02 1.03
C GLU A 98 11.42 -6.13 2.04
N LEU A 99 11.23 -4.85 1.75
CA LEU A 99 10.47 -3.97 2.63
C LEU A 99 8.99 -4.09 2.30
N GLU A 100 8.14 -4.17 3.31
CA GLU A 100 6.67 -4.27 3.14
C GLU A 100 6.09 -3.18 2.23
N VAL A 101 6.62 -1.94 2.26
CA VAL A 101 6.17 -0.87 1.34
C VAL A 101 6.24 -1.30 -0.14
N PHE A 102 7.30 -2.00 -0.55
CA PHE A 102 7.46 -2.44 -1.93
C PHE A 102 6.59 -3.65 -2.24
N HIS A 103 6.43 -4.56 -1.27
CA HIS A 103 5.49 -5.68 -1.41
C HIS A 103 4.03 -5.21 -1.53
N GLN A 104 3.63 -4.22 -0.72
CA GLN A 104 2.32 -3.58 -0.78
C GLN A 104 2.06 -2.91 -2.14
N LEU A 105 3.06 -2.17 -2.66
CA LEU A 105 2.98 -1.57 -3.99
C LEU A 105 2.93 -2.64 -5.10
N HIS A 106 3.68 -3.74 -4.96
CA HIS A 106 3.65 -4.87 -5.90
C HIS A 106 2.25 -5.50 -5.96
N CYS A 107 1.65 -5.79 -4.81
CA CYS A 107 0.28 -6.31 -4.73
C CYS A 107 -0.74 -5.32 -5.33
N LEU A 108 -0.58 -4.03 -5.06
CA LEU A 108 -1.47 -3.00 -5.61
C LEU A 108 -1.36 -2.90 -7.13
N LYS A 109 -0.14 -2.97 -7.70
CA LYS A 109 0.05 -3.03 -9.16
C LYS A 109 -0.59 -4.28 -9.74
N TRP A 110 -0.44 -5.43 -9.10
CA TRP A 110 -1.08 -6.67 -9.56
C TRP A 110 -2.61 -6.53 -9.64
N ILE A 111 -3.23 -5.91 -8.62
CA ILE A 111 -4.68 -5.63 -8.61
C ILE A 111 -5.05 -4.69 -9.77
N ARG A 112 -4.30 -3.61 -9.97
CA ARG A 112 -4.48 -2.68 -11.10
C ARG A 112 -4.46 -3.41 -12.44
N ASP A 113 -3.44 -4.22 -12.67
CA ASP A 113 -3.24 -4.91 -13.94
C ASP A 113 -4.39 -5.90 -14.21
N ARG A 114 -4.80 -6.68 -13.19
CA ARG A 114 -5.96 -7.58 -13.29
C ARG A 114 -7.27 -6.85 -13.55
N PHE A 115 -7.46 -5.67 -12.94
CA PHE A 115 -8.62 -4.82 -13.19
C PHE A 115 -8.67 -4.40 -14.66
N TRP A 116 -7.59 -3.83 -15.18
CA TRP A 116 -7.55 -3.33 -16.55
C TRP A 116 -7.63 -4.43 -17.61
N GLU A 117 -6.99 -5.58 -17.38
CA GLU A 117 -7.16 -6.75 -18.24
C GLU A 117 -8.63 -7.20 -18.32
N THR A 118 -9.32 -7.24 -17.18
CA THR A 118 -10.74 -7.61 -17.11
C THR A 118 -11.61 -6.57 -17.81
N GLU A 119 -11.33 -5.28 -17.59
CA GLU A 119 -12.06 -4.17 -18.22
C GLU A 119 -11.93 -4.15 -19.74
N LEU A 120 -10.74 -4.43 -20.25
CA LEU A 120 -10.45 -4.49 -21.68
C LEU A 120 -11.04 -5.75 -22.33
N ALA A 121 -11.08 -6.88 -21.60
CA ALA A 121 -11.72 -8.10 -22.08
C ALA A 121 -13.25 -8.00 -22.14
N ALA A 122 -13.86 -7.09 -21.36
CA ALA A 122 -15.30 -6.98 -21.18
C ALA A 122 -15.93 -5.74 -21.83
N LEU A 123 -15.27 -5.17 -22.86
CA LEU A 123 -15.67 -3.91 -23.52
C LEU A 123 -17.13 -3.86 -24.00
N ASP A 124 -17.77 -5.01 -24.27
CA ASP A 124 -19.17 -5.13 -24.73
C ASP A 124 -20.13 -5.74 -23.68
N SER A 125 -19.73 -5.83 -22.41
CA SER A 125 -20.55 -6.44 -21.36
C SER A 125 -21.69 -5.51 -20.90
N SER A 126 -22.94 -5.95 -21.10
CA SER A 126 -24.14 -5.25 -20.61
C SER A 126 -24.21 -5.15 -19.08
N VAL A 127 -23.50 -6.02 -18.36
CA VAL A 127 -23.37 -5.97 -16.90
C VAL A 127 -22.50 -4.78 -16.48
N LEU A 128 -21.41 -4.51 -17.21
CA LEU A 128 -20.50 -3.41 -16.89
C LEU A 128 -21.09 -2.04 -17.24
N ALA A 129 -22.04 -1.97 -18.19
CA ALA A 129 -22.78 -0.76 -18.52
C ALA A 129 -23.62 -0.21 -17.34
N GLN A 130 -23.90 -1.03 -16.32
CA GLN A 130 -24.66 -0.60 -15.14
C GLN A 130 -23.85 0.29 -14.18
N PHE A 131 -22.51 0.30 -14.30
CA PHE A 131 -21.61 1.11 -13.47
C PHE A 131 -20.65 1.90 -14.38
N PRO A 132 -21.11 3.01 -14.98
CA PRO A 132 -20.31 3.78 -15.94
C PRO A 132 -19.03 4.39 -15.32
N GLN A 133 -19.05 4.70 -14.02
CA GLN A 133 -17.90 5.31 -13.31
C GLN A 133 -16.89 4.31 -12.74
N ARG A 134 -17.08 3.00 -12.95
CA ARG A 134 -16.24 1.97 -12.34
C ARG A 134 -14.74 2.14 -12.64
N ARG A 135 -14.38 2.63 -13.83
CA ARG A 135 -12.97 2.85 -14.23
C ARG A 135 -12.34 3.97 -13.42
N ASN A 136 -12.91 5.17 -13.50
CA ASN A 136 -12.41 6.33 -12.77
C ASN A 136 -12.42 6.09 -11.26
N HIS A 137 -13.44 5.41 -10.74
CA HIS A 137 -13.53 5.10 -9.30
C HIS A 137 -12.50 4.06 -8.86
N THR A 138 -12.25 3.04 -9.69
CA THR A 138 -11.23 2.02 -9.37
C THR A 138 -9.83 2.61 -9.47
N ASP A 139 -9.56 3.42 -10.51
CA ASP A 139 -8.31 4.19 -10.63
C ASP A 139 -8.10 5.11 -9.43
N HIS A 140 -9.13 5.86 -9.00
CA HIS A 140 -9.10 6.68 -7.80
C HIS A 140 -8.64 5.86 -6.58
N CYS A 141 -9.33 4.74 -6.33
CA CYS A 141 -9.04 3.87 -5.19
C CYS A 141 -7.60 3.35 -5.24
N ILE A 142 -7.13 2.93 -6.41
CA ILE A 142 -5.77 2.42 -6.60
C ILE A 142 -4.75 3.53 -6.32
N ASP A 143 -4.87 4.71 -6.92
CA ASP A 143 -3.90 5.79 -6.69
C ASP A 143 -3.98 6.35 -5.26
N TYR A 144 -5.17 6.41 -4.65
CA TYR A 144 -5.31 6.76 -3.23
C TYR A 144 -4.56 5.77 -2.33
N LEU A 145 -4.73 4.46 -2.54
CA LEU A 145 -4.03 3.44 -1.77
C LEU A 145 -2.52 3.50 -2.00
N ARG A 146 -2.07 3.74 -3.24
CA ARG A 146 -0.66 3.95 -3.56
C ARG A 146 -0.08 5.12 -2.76
N GLN A 147 -0.80 6.25 -2.70
CA GLN A 147 -0.40 7.42 -1.91
C GLN A 147 -0.37 7.12 -0.42
N ALA A 148 -1.36 6.38 0.10
CA ALA A 148 -1.41 5.97 1.49
C ALA A 148 -0.25 5.02 1.87
N ILE A 149 0.07 4.05 1.00
CA ILE A 149 1.20 3.13 1.16
C ILE A 149 2.51 3.91 1.18
N MET A 150 2.74 4.82 0.23
CA MET A 150 3.97 5.64 0.21
C MET A 150 4.06 6.60 1.40
N CYS A 151 2.94 7.20 1.83
CA CYS A 151 2.90 8.05 3.01
C CYS A 151 3.19 7.26 4.30
N GLY A 152 2.75 6.00 4.39
CA GLY A 152 3.01 5.12 5.51
C GLY A 152 4.42 4.52 5.48
N SER A 153 4.92 4.18 4.30
CA SER A 153 6.21 3.55 4.02
C SER A 153 6.60 2.49 5.06
N ASP A 154 5.88 1.36 5.05
CA ASP A 154 6.16 0.27 5.98
C ASP A 154 7.55 -0.33 5.72
N LEU A 155 8.46 -0.14 6.68
CA LEU A 155 9.85 -0.63 6.62
C LEU A 155 10.01 -2.01 7.25
N THR A 156 8.93 -2.70 7.62
CA THR A 156 9.03 -4.05 8.16
C THR A 156 9.71 -4.97 7.12
N PRO A 157 10.71 -5.78 7.54
CA PRO A 157 11.39 -6.68 6.62
C PRO A 157 10.61 -7.99 6.44
N ILE A 158 10.33 -8.31 5.19
CA ILE A 158 10.04 -9.66 4.73
C ILE A 158 11.37 -10.39 4.59
N THR A 159 11.53 -11.47 5.37
CA THR A 159 12.74 -12.29 5.37
C THR A 159 12.66 -13.40 4.33
N PHE A 160 13.80 -13.98 4.01
CA PHE A 160 13.91 -15.05 3.02
C PHE A 160 14.58 -16.27 3.61
N GLU A 161 14.22 -17.44 3.10
CA GLU A 161 14.89 -18.71 3.31
C GLU A 161 15.45 -19.22 1.98
N TRP A 162 16.63 -19.83 2.01
CA TRP A 162 17.18 -20.53 0.85
C TRP A 162 16.73 -21.98 0.85
N ILE A 163 16.03 -22.41 -0.21
CA ILE A 163 15.54 -23.77 -0.38
C ILE A 163 16.39 -24.47 -1.45
N SER A 164 17.11 -25.49 -1.03
CA SER A 164 18.08 -26.21 -1.87
C SER A 164 17.43 -26.94 -3.05
N GLU A 165 16.20 -27.42 -2.85
CA GLU A 165 15.41 -28.24 -3.75
C GLU A 165 14.97 -27.47 -4.99
N ILE A 166 14.73 -26.17 -4.84
CA ILE A 166 14.37 -25.27 -5.94
C ILE A 166 15.53 -24.35 -6.35
N ASN A 167 16.69 -24.50 -5.70
CA ASN A 167 17.88 -23.66 -5.90
C ASN A 167 17.51 -22.16 -5.91
N GLY A 168 16.71 -21.74 -4.93
CA GLY A 168 16.08 -20.43 -4.89
C GLY A 168 15.69 -19.97 -3.49
N TYR A 169 15.17 -18.75 -3.42
CA TYR A 169 14.71 -18.15 -2.18
C TYR A 169 13.18 -18.19 -2.08
N ILE A 170 12.68 -18.35 -0.86
CA ILE A 170 11.25 -18.18 -0.53
C ILE A 170 11.12 -17.05 0.48
N ALA A 171 10.18 -16.14 0.25
CA ALA A 171 9.86 -15.05 1.15
C ALA A 171 8.91 -15.52 2.28
N HIS A 172 9.14 -15.05 3.50
CA HIS A 172 8.27 -15.29 4.65
C HIS A 172 7.39 -14.06 4.91
N HIS A 173 6.18 -14.07 4.35
CA HIS A 173 5.21 -12.98 4.49
C HIS A 173 4.51 -12.91 5.87
N SER A 174 4.87 -13.79 6.81
CA SER A 174 4.35 -13.75 8.18
C SER A 174 5.30 -12.93 9.05
N THR A 175 5.26 -11.61 8.89
CA THR A 175 6.12 -10.63 9.56
C THR A 175 5.43 -10.02 10.78
N GLN A 176 6.21 -9.53 11.75
CA GLN A 176 5.67 -8.86 12.93
C GLN A 176 5.53 -7.36 12.66
N HIS A 177 4.32 -6.83 12.84
CA HIS A 177 4.04 -5.40 12.66
C HIS A 177 3.64 -4.74 13.99
N VAL A 178 3.95 -3.46 14.12
CA VAL A 178 3.40 -2.60 15.16
C VAL A 178 2.27 -1.79 14.57
N CYS A 179 1.05 -2.14 14.96
CA CYS A 179 -0.16 -1.51 14.45
C CYS A 179 -0.77 -0.55 15.48
N ARG A 180 -1.48 0.46 14.99
CA ARG A 180 -2.45 1.18 15.83
C ARG A 180 -3.58 0.23 16.19
N ASP A 181 -4.12 0.34 17.40
CA ASP A 181 -5.25 -0.48 17.84
C ASP A 181 -6.50 -0.12 17.03
N PHE A 182 -6.82 -0.96 16.04
CA PHE A 182 -7.98 -0.78 15.17
C PHE A 182 -9.29 -0.84 15.95
N GLY A 183 -9.41 -1.71 16.96
CA GLY A 183 -10.62 -1.81 17.78
C GLY A 183 -10.87 -0.54 18.56
N ALA A 184 -9.83 0.03 19.17
CA ALA A 184 -9.92 1.30 19.89
C ALA A 184 -10.32 2.46 18.95
N ILE A 185 -9.73 2.52 17.75
CA ILE A 185 -10.07 3.53 16.73
C ILE A 185 -11.50 3.35 16.24
N TYR A 186 -11.90 2.12 15.92
CA TYR A 186 -13.24 1.78 15.45
C TYR A 186 -14.31 2.20 16.46
N GLU A 187 -14.15 1.82 17.73
CA GLU A 187 -15.10 2.18 18.79
C GLU A 187 -15.13 3.69 19.04
N TRP A 188 -13.98 4.37 18.96
CA TRP A 188 -13.91 5.83 19.04
C TRP A 188 -14.66 6.52 17.91
N ALA A 189 -14.53 6.02 16.68
CA ALA A 189 -15.18 6.54 15.48
C ALA A 189 -16.69 6.29 15.53
N LYS A 190 -17.12 5.08 15.89
CA LYS A 190 -18.53 4.69 15.99
C LYS A 190 -19.31 5.55 16.99
N ARG A 191 -18.71 5.91 18.12
CA ARG A 191 -19.33 6.82 19.10
C ARG A 191 -19.52 8.26 18.60
N ARG A 192 -18.88 8.62 17.48
CA ARG A 192 -18.95 9.93 16.83
C ARG A 192 -19.71 9.90 15.51
N ASP A 193 -20.24 8.74 15.14
CA ASP A 193 -21.02 8.60 13.92
C ASP A 193 -22.45 9.11 14.16
N ASP A 194 -22.59 10.44 14.18
CA ASP A 194 -23.85 11.17 14.30
C ASP A 194 -24.18 11.97 13.03
N SER A 195 -23.41 11.76 11.95
CA SER A 195 -23.50 12.52 10.71
C SER A 195 -24.73 12.18 9.85
N GLY A 196 -25.28 10.98 10.03
CA GLY A 196 -26.30 10.40 9.15
C GLY A 196 -25.76 9.80 7.84
N LEU A 197 -24.54 10.18 7.44
CA LEU A 197 -23.92 9.76 6.18
C LEU A 197 -23.40 8.32 6.26
N GLN A 198 -23.51 7.58 5.15
CA GLN A 198 -22.97 6.22 5.04
C GLN A 198 -21.87 6.14 3.98
N ALA A 199 -20.68 5.69 4.39
CA ALA A 199 -19.59 5.32 3.48
C ALA A 199 -19.56 3.78 3.31
N GLY A 200 -20.55 3.23 2.63
CA GLY A 200 -20.63 1.81 2.31
C GLY A 200 -19.85 1.44 1.05
N GLY A 201 -19.29 0.23 0.99
CA GLY A 201 -18.57 -0.27 -0.19
C GLY A 201 -19.46 -0.66 -1.38
N ASN A 202 -20.78 -0.53 -1.26
CA ASN A 202 -21.72 -0.78 -2.36
C ASN A 202 -21.88 0.43 -3.29
N HIS A 203 -21.30 1.59 -2.93
CA HIS A 203 -21.36 2.85 -3.69
C HIS A 203 -22.78 3.20 -4.19
N MET A 204 -23.81 2.72 -3.47
CA MET A 204 -25.17 3.15 -3.67
C MET A 204 -25.40 4.31 -2.72
N ASN A 205 -25.51 5.50 -3.27
CA ASN A 205 -25.79 6.67 -2.47
C ASN A 205 -27.25 6.56 -1.98
N VAL A 206 -27.43 6.14 -0.72
CA VAL A 206 -28.77 5.94 -0.15
C VAL A 206 -29.49 7.26 0.14
N GLU A 207 -28.75 8.37 0.13
CA GLU A 207 -29.25 9.72 0.42
C GLU A 207 -29.46 10.56 -0.85
N LEU A 208 -28.63 10.40 -1.88
CA LEU A 208 -28.88 10.99 -3.20
C LEU A 208 -29.85 10.08 -3.95
N GLN A 209 -31.01 10.60 -4.39
CA GLN A 209 -31.98 9.88 -5.22
C GLN A 209 -31.42 9.43 -6.61
N GLN A 210 -30.13 9.59 -6.84
CA GLN A 210 -29.41 9.26 -8.07
C GLN A 210 -28.07 8.60 -7.71
N HIS A 211 -27.62 7.66 -8.55
CA HIS A 211 -26.26 7.10 -8.48
C HIS A 211 -25.23 8.24 -8.39
N GLU A 212 -24.14 8.02 -7.66
CA GLU A 212 -23.07 9.00 -7.52
C GLU A 212 -22.64 9.52 -8.89
N LYS A 213 -23.05 10.74 -9.21
CA LYS A 213 -22.58 11.50 -10.36
C LYS A 213 -21.32 12.22 -9.94
N TRP A 214 -20.23 11.46 -9.85
CA TRP A 214 -18.91 12.08 -9.95
C TRP A 214 -18.75 12.42 -11.43
N ASP A 215 -19.13 13.65 -11.78
CA ASP A 215 -18.84 14.26 -13.09
C ASP A 215 -17.33 14.25 -13.35
#